data_AF-A0A957UT92-F1
#
_entry.id   AF-A0A957UT92-F1
#
_cell.length_a   1.000
_cell.length_b   1.000
_cell.length_c   1.000
_cell.angle_alpha   90.00
_cell.angle_beta   90.00
_cell.angle_gamma   90.00
#
_symmetry.space_group_name_H-M   'P 1'
#
loop_
_entity.id
_entity.type
_entity.pdbx_description
1 polymer ?
#
loop_
_entity_poly.entity_id
_entity_poly.type
_entity_poly.pdbx_seq_one_letter_code
_entity_poly.pdbx_strand_id
1 'polypeptide(L)'
;MFALVTLLIGLTWLLCLWLLHRRAAAGRSVWLAHQDLLAGGLLFWLMCGFFWRTLSGDVFQPADGGDLVSFLFPTYRFAAAQLQQGILPLWNPYLYGGAPFISDVQAGFLYPPNLLLFWLNPYFDYSWMQRLAQLHIYWAALGMYVMLRALPWGTWRLSRPAAFLGALAFALSDPLLTHLGNLNLIAVLSWMPWVLATYITALDRRSLRWCALSALLFAVANYAGHAQSSYYIGLA
;
A
#
# COMPACT_ATOMS: atom_id res chain seq x y z
N MET A 1 -19.14 4.90 10.41
CA MET A 1 -18.80 4.56 9.02
C MET A 1 -17.66 3.54 8.92
N PHE A 2 -16.54 3.73 9.63
CA PHE A 2 -15.40 2.79 9.60
C PHE A 2 -15.77 1.34 9.96
N ALA A 3 -16.47 1.12 11.08
CA ALA A 3 -16.88 -0.23 11.50
C ALA A 3 -17.72 -0.97 10.44
N LEU A 4 -18.57 -0.25 9.70
CA LEU A 4 -19.40 -0.83 8.63
C LEU A 4 -18.54 -1.25 7.43
N VAL A 5 -17.56 -0.44 7.03
CA VAL A 5 -16.66 -0.75 5.91
C VAL A 5 -15.77 -1.94 6.27
N THR A 6 -15.20 -1.96 7.47
CA THR A 6 -14.37 -3.09 7.96
C THR A 6 -15.19 -4.38 8.07
N LEU A 7 -16.46 -4.29 8.51
CA LEU A 7 -17.38 -5.42 8.51
C LEU A 7 -17.65 -5.94 7.09
N LEU A 8 -17.91 -5.04 6.12
CA LEU A 8 -18.14 -5.43 4.72
C LEU A 8 -16.90 -6.07 4.09
N ILE A 9 -15.70 -5.54 4.35
CA ILE A 9 -14.43 -6.14 3.93
C ILE A 9 -14.27 -7.54 4.55
N GLY A 10 -14.63 -7.67 5.84
CA GLY A 10 -14.61 -8.95 6.52
C GLY A 10 -15.57 -9.98 5.94
N LEU A 11 -16.82 -9.59 5.69
CA LEU A 11 -17.85 -10.45 5.12
C LEU A 11 -17.50 -10.87 3.69
N THR A 12 -16.98 -9.96 2.87
CA THR A 12 -16.52 -10.28 1.51
C THR A 12 -15.31 -11.22 1.54
N TRP A 13 -14.37 -11.02 2.46
CA TRP A 13 -13.25 -11.95 2.65
C TRP A 13 -13.71 -13.35 3.08
N LEU A 14 -14.60 -13.44 4.07
CA LEU A 14 -15.19 -14.72 4.51
C LEU A 14 -15.97 -15.41 3.38
N LEU A 15 -16.70 -14.65 2.57
CA LEU A 15 -17.41 -15.17 1.39
C LEU A 15 -16.43 -15.74 0.35
N CYS A 16 -15.35 -15.01 0.05
CA CYS A 16 -14.30 -15.47 -0.87
C CYS A 16 -13.66 -16.77 -0.37
N LEU A 17 -13.33 -16.85 0.93
CA LEU A 17 -12.81 -18.05 1.56
C LEU A 17 -13.78 -19.23 1.46
N TRP A 18 -15.06 -18.99 1.78
CA TRP A 18 -16.09 -20.01 1.73
C TRP A 18 -16.31 -20.55 0.31
N LEU A 19 -16.38 -19.67 -0.70
CA LEU A 19 -16.53 -20.04 -2.10
C LEU A 19 -15.34 -20.89 -2.59
N LEU A 20 -14.13 -20.54 -2.17
CA LEU A 20 -12.93 -21.28 -2.55
C LEU A 20 -12.77 -22.60 -1.81
N HIS A 21 -13.16 -22.64 -0.54
CA HIS A 21 -13.24 -23.89 0.23
C HIS A 21 -14.23 -24.87 -0.42
N ARG A 22 -15.42 -24.40 -0.83
CA ARG A 22 -16.39 -25.21 -1.58
C ARG A 22 -15.84 -25.70 -2.92
N ARG A 23 -15.12 -24.85 -3.66
CA ARG A 23 -14.47 -25.24 -4.93
C ARG A 23 -13.31 -26.23 -4.73
N ALA A 24 -12.59 -26.14 -3.63
CA ALA A 24 -11.53 -27.08 -3.26
C ALA A 24 -12.09 -28.43 -2.82
N ALA A 25 -13.19 -28.44 -2.05
CA ALA A 25 -13.91 -29.66 -1.67
C ALA A 25 -14.49 -30.41 -2.89
N ALA A 26 -14.75 -29.69 -3.99
CA ALA A 26 -15.17 -30.25 -5.28
C ALA A 26 -14.02 -30.81 -6.15
N GLY A 27 -12.82 -31.05 -5.59
CA GLY A 27 -11.73 -31.80 -6.25
C GLY A 27 -10.86 -31.01 -7.23
N ARG A 28 -10.98 -29.68 -7.32
CA ARG A 28 -10.09 -28.83 -8.14
C ARG A 28 -8.85 -28.40 -7.33
N SER A 29 -7.73 -28.13 -8.01
CA SER A 29 -6.40 -27.66 -7.51
C SER A 29 -6.41 -26.36 -6.67
N VAL A 30 -7.56 -25.96 -6.13
CA VAL A 30 -7.85 -24.72 -5.40
C VAL A 30 -7.47 -24.83 -3.92
N TRP A 31 -7.12 -26.03 -3.43
CA TRP A 31 -6.73 -26.23 -2.02
C TRP A 31 -5.46 -25.44 -1.64
N LEU A 32 -4.55 -25.15 -2.57
CA LEU A 32 -3.41 -24.29 -2.23
C LEU A 32 -3.80 -22.81 -2.16
N ALA A 33 -4.75 -22.36 -2.98
CA ALA A 33 -5.17 -20.96 -3.08
C ALA A 33 -5.94 -20.45 -1.86
N HIS A 34 -6.75 -21.29 -1.20
CA HIS A 34 -7.49 -20.84 -0.01
C HIS A 34 -6.56 -20.53 1.17
N GLN A 35 -5.44 -21.25 1.33
CA GLN A 35 -4.48 -21.01 2.41
C GLN A 35 -3.71 -19.70 2.23
N ASP A 36 -3.33 -19.37 0.99
CA ASP A 36 -2.65 -18.12 0.68
C ASP A 36 -3.62 -16.92 0.87
N LEU A 37 -4.91 -17.10 0.58
CA LEU A 37 -5.95 -16.09 0.89
C LEU A 37 -6.28 -15.97 2.37
N LEU A 38 -6.24 -17.07 3.11
CA LEU A 38 -6.33 -17.06 4.57
C LEU A 38 -5.17 -16.26 5.16
N ALA A 39 -3.94 -16.50 4.70
CA ALA A 39 -2.78 -15.74 5.14
C ALA A 39 -2.92 -14.25 4.81
N GLY A 40 -3.32 -13.93 3.57
CA GLY A 40 -3.50 -12.54 3.13
C GLY A 40 -4.55 -11.77 3.92
N GLY A 41 -5.67 -12.39 4.30
CA GLY A 41 -6.64 -11.70 5.15
C GLY A 41 -6.35 -11.78 6.65
N LEU A 42 -5.62 -12.80 7.12
CA LEU A 42 -5.09 -12.77 8.48
C LEU A 42 -4.10 -11.61 8.65
N LEU A 43 -3.25 -11.34 7.65
CA LEU A 43 -2.40 -10.13 7.63
C LEU A 43 -3.26 -8.86 7.72
N PHE A 44 -4.33 -8.76 6.93
CA PHE A 44 -5.24 -7.61 6.96
C PHE A 44 -5.83 -7.41 8.37
N TRP A 45 -6.38 -8.47 8.96
CA TRP A 45 -6.97 -8.39 10.29
C TRP A 45 -5.97 -8.11 11.39
N LEU A 46 -4.75 -8.65 11.30
CA LEU A 46 -3.68 -8.30 12.22
C LEU A 46 -3.28 -6.84 12.09
N MET A 47 -3.20 -6.28 10.87
CA MET A 47 -2.93 -4.84 10.70
C MET A 47 -4.07 -3.99 11.28
N CYS A 48 -5.33 -4.35 11.03
CA CYS A 48 -6.47 -3.67 11.64
C CYS A 48 -6.45 -3.78 13.17
N GLY A 49 -6.11 -4.95 13.71
CA GLY A 49 -6.00 -5.20 15.14
C GLY A 49 -4.82 -4.47 15.78
N PHE A 50 -3.70 -4.33 15.07
CA PHE A 50 -2.54 -3.56 15.53
C PHE A 50 -2.85 -2.05 15.58
N PHE A 51 -3.48 -1.52 14.53
CA PHE A 51 -3.84 -0.11 14.41
C PHE A 51 -5.24 0.23 14.94
N TRP A 52 -5.84 -0.62 15.77
CA TRP A 52 -7.26 -0.51 16.15
C TRP A 52 -7.62 0.84 16.77
N ARG A 53 -6.74 1.39 17.63
CA ARG A 53 -6.94 2.71 18.29
C ARG A 53 -6.87 3.86 17.28
N THR A 54 -5.98 3.76 16.31
CA THR A 54 -5.83 4.78 15.25
C THR A 54 -7.05 4.72 14.32
N LEU A 55 -7.55 3.51 14.08
CA LEU A 55 -8.68 3.24 13.21
C LEU A 55 -10.04 3.61 13.82
N SER A 56 -10.19 3.43 15.13
CA SER A 56 -11.35 3.89 15.92
C SER A 56 -11.37 5.40 16.10
N GLY A 57 -10.20 6.06 15.96
CA GLY A 57 -10.03 7.48 16.22
C GLY A 57 -9.71 7.80 17.68
N ASP A 58 -9.41 6.79 18.50
CA ASP A 58 -9.00 6.97 19.91
C ASP A 58 -7.62 7.61 20.03
N VAL A 59 -6.78 7.49 18.99
CA VAL A 59 -5.47 8.13 18.92
C VAL A 59 -5.23 8.71 17.53
N PHE A 60 -4.45 9.79 17.48
CA PHE A 60 -3.90 10.35 16.25
C PHE A 60 -2.45 9.93 16.13
N GLN A 61 -2.06 9.46 14.94
CA GLN A 61 -0.69 9.10 14.62
C GLN A 61 -0.20 9.90 13.39
N PRO A 62 1.03 10.43 13.44
CA PRO A 62 1.88 10.58 14.63
C PRO A 62 1.28 11.57 15.65
N ALA A 63 1.40 11.27 16.95
CA ALA A 63 0.79 12.04 18.03
C ALA A 63 1.46 13.41 18.23
N ASP A 64 2.77 13.50 17.96
CA ASP A 64 3.59 14.70 18.16
C ASP A 64 3.61 15.62 16.92
N GLY A 65 2.73 15.38 15.95
CA GLY A 65 2.75 16.05 14.65
C GLY A 65 3.77 15.43 13.68
N GLY A 66 4.26 16.22 12.73
CA GLY A 66 5.16 15.77 11.66
C GLY A 66 4.55 15.92 10.27
N ASP A 67 5.30 15.50 9.25
CA ASP A 67 5.01 15.80 7.84
C ASP A 67 3.62 15.32 7.39
N LEU A 68 3.07 14.25 7.98
CA LEU A 68 1.74 13.76 7.62
C LEU A 68 0.67 14.82 7.85
N VAL A 69 0.73 15.55 8.98
CA VAL A 69 -0.25 16.57 9.34
C VAL A 69 0.13 17.96 8.83
N SER A 70 1.41 18.32 8.88
CA SER A 70 1.88 19.67 8.52
C SER A 70 2.11 19.87 7.04
N PHE A 71 2.41 18.80 6.29
CA PHE A 71 2.82 18.87 4.89
C PHE A 71 1.91 18.05 3.96
N LEU A 72 1.82 16.73 4.15
CA LEU A 72 1.12 15.84 3.22
C LEU A 72 -0.41 16.05 3.26
N PHE A 73 -1.01 16.12 4.44
CA PHE A 73 -2.45 16.36 4.58
C PHE A 73 -2.90 17.66 3.87
N PRO A 74 -2.34 18.86 4.15
CA PRO A 74 -2.75 20.08 3.45
C PRO A 74 -2.45 20.03 1.95
N THR A 75 -1.34 19.42 1.54
CA THR A 75 -0.99 19.21 0.11
C THR A 75 -2.05 18.38 -0.61
N TYR A 76 -2.49 17.28 0.01
CA TYR A 76 -3.52 16.41 -0.55
C TYR A 76 -4.90 17.08 -0.54
N ARG A 77 -5.22 17.84 0.52
CA ARG A 77 -6.46 18.64 0.61
C ARG A 77 -6.51 19.69 -0.51
N PHE A 78 -5.39 20.36 -0.81
CA PHE A 78 -5.28 21.29 -1.91
C PHE A 78 -5.52 20.62 -3.26
N ALA A 79 -4.84 19.49 -3.53
CA ALA A 79 -5.04 18.72 -4.76
C ALA A 79 -6.51 18.30 -4.96
N ALA A 80 -7.14 17.77 -3.90
CA ALA A 80 -8.52 17.34 -3.94
C ALA A 80 -9.49 18.51 -4.19
N ALA A 81 -9.27 19.67 -3.57
CA ALA A 81 -10.08 20.85 -3.77
C ALA A 81 -9.98 21.39 -5.21
N GLN A 82 -8.78 21.38 -5.80
CA GLN A 82 -8.57 21.78 -7.21
C GLN A 82 -9.26 20.81 -8.17
N LEU A 83 -9.05 19.50 -7.97
CA LEU A 83 -9.69 18.46 -8.79
C LEU A 83 -11.22 18.51 -8.73
N GLN A 84 -11.78 18.78 -7.54
CA GLN A 84 -13.22 18.94 -7.38
C GLN A 84 -13.80 20.06 -8.25
N GLN A 85 -13.04 21.12 -8.48
CA GLN A 85 -13.42 22.25 -9.32
C GLN A 85 -13.14 22.00 -10.81
N GLY A 86 -12.65 20.81 -11.18
CA GLY A 86 -12.21 20.49 -12.54
C GLY A 86 -10.90 21.19 -12.92
N ILE A 87 -10.14 21.70 -11.94
CA ILE A 87 -8.89 22.41 -12.15
C ILE A 87 -7.73 21.44 -11.96
N LEU A 88 -6.85 21.37 -12.96
CA LEU A 88 -5.58 20.67 -12.82
C LEU A 88 -4.64 21.52 -11.95
N PRO A 89 -4.15 21.02 -10.79
CA PRO A 89 -3.35 21.82 -9.86
C PRO A 89 -1.93 21.99 -10.39
N LEU A 90 -1.71 23.00 -11.23
CA LEU A 90 -0.39 23.33 -11.76
C LEU A 90 0.42 24.23 -10.82
N TRP A 91 -0.26 25.07 -10.04
CA TRP A 91 0.37 26.07 -9.17
C TRP A 91 -0.27 26.09 -7.79
N ASN A 92 0.53 26.05 -6.74
CA ASN A 92 0.10 26.21 -5.36
C ASN A 92 0.48 27.61 -4.85
N PRO A 93 -0.48 28.53 -4.67
CA PRO A 93 -0.20 29.91 -4.24
C PRO A 93 0.16 30.03 -2.76
N TYR A 94 -0.04 28.97 -1.96
CA TYR A 94 0.14 29.00 -0.51
C TYR A 94 1.56 28.68 -0.05
N LEU A 95 2.40 28.15 -0.95
CA LEU A 95 3.80 27.81 -0.63
C LEU A 95 4.73 28.90 -1.15
N TYR A 96 5.44 29.59 -0.26
CA TYR A 96 6.51 30.56 -0.60
C TYR A 96 6.11 31.67 -1.58
N GLY A 97 4.85 32.11 -1.57
CA GLY A 97 4.31 33.08 -2.54
C GLY A 97 3.95 32.48 -3.90
N GLY A 98 4.13 31.16 -4.05
CA GLY A 98 3.72 30.36 -5.19
C GLY A 98 4.77 29.31 -5.56
N ALA A 99 4.33 28.07 -5.82
CA ALA A 99 5.19 26.98 -6.25
C ALA A 99 4.51 26.08 -7.30
N PRO A 100 5.26 25.50 -8.26
CA PRO A 100 4.74 24.45 -9.14
C PRO A 100 4.25 23.24 -8.33
N PHE A 101 3.01 22.78 -8.57
CA PHE A 101 2.40 21.73 -7.75
C PHE A 101 2.50 20.34 -8.39
N ILE A 102 2.04 20.15 -9.63
CA ILE A 102 2.04 18.83 -10.26
C ILE A 102 3.46 18.25 -10.45
N SER A 103 4.47 19.12 -10.58
CA SER A 103 5.87 18.75 -10.70
C SER A 103 6.59 18.62 -9.36
N ASP A 104 5.90 18.88 -8.24
CA ASP A 104 6.47 18.69 -6.92
C ASP A 104 6.68 17.20 -6.66
N VAL A 105 7.93 16.84 -6.35
CA VAL A 105 8.37 15.45 -6.22
C VAL A 105 7.82 14.75 -4.98
N GLN A 106 7.17 15.49 -4.06
CA GLN A 106 6.55 14.96 -2.84
C GLN A 106 5.03 15.13 -2.80
N ALA A 107 4.44 15.92 -3.70
CA ALA A 107 2.99 16.13 -3.73
C ALA A 107 2.18 14.87 -4.04
N GLY A 108 2.80 13.85 -4.66
CA GLY A 108 2.18 12.56 -4.91
C GLY A 108 0.90 12.63 -5.74
N PHE A 109 0.71 13.70 -6.53
CA PHE A 109 -0.56 14.00 -7.19
C PHE A 109 -0.95 12.92 -8.20
N LEU A 110 0.01 12.43 -9.00
CA LEU A 110 -0.23 11.42 -10.03
C LEU A 110 -0.26 9.98 -9.48
N TYR A 111 -0.15 9.81 -8.16
CA TYR A 111 -0.21 8.50 -7.53
C TYR A 111 -1.66 7.96 -7.55
N PRO A 112 -1.95 6.80 -8.16
CA PRO A 112 -3.33 6.36 -8.36
C PRO A 112 -4.16 6.23 -7.06
N PRO A 113 -3.65 5.70 -5.93
CA PRO A 113 -4.39 5.69 -4.67
C PRO A 113 -4.75 7.08 -4.15
N ASN A 114 -3.90 8.08 -4.34
CA ASN A 114 -4.18 9.46 -3.98
C ASN A 114 -5.26 10.04 -4.88
N LEU A 115 -5.13 9.91 -6.21
CA LEU A 115 -6.15 10.35 -7.17
C LEU A 115 -7.51 9.74 -6.87
N LEU A 116 -7.54 8.45 -6.53
CA LEU A 116 -8.76 7.75 -6.17
C LEU A 116 -9.40 8.35 -4.90
N LEU A 117 -8.60 8.65 -3.87
CA LEU A 117 -9.09 9.33 -2.67
C LEU A 117 -9.65 10.72 -3.01
N PHE A 118 -8.93 11.50 -3.83
CA PHE A 118 -9.32 12.86 -4.18
C PHE A 118 -10.63 12.88 -4.97
N TRP A 119 -10.83 11.90 -5.84
CA TRP A 119 -12.04 11.76 -6.64
C TRP A 119 -13.23 11.25 -5.84
N LEU A 120 -13.04 10.21 -5.01
CA LEU A 120 -14.14 9.60 -4.24
C LEU A 120 -14.55 10.43 -3.02
N ASN A 121 -13.61 11.12 -2.38
CA ASN A 121 -13.86 11.86 -1.16
C ASN A 121 -13.07 13.17 -1.11
N PRO A 122 -13.44 14.20 -1.89
CA PRO A 122 -12.71 15.46 -1.93
C PRO A 122 -12.76 16.26 -0.61
N TYR A 123 -13.53 15.82 0.40
CA TYR A 123 -13.62 16.41 1.74
C TYR A 123 -13.07 15.50 2.85
N PHE A 124 -12.18 14.56 2.51
CA PHE A 124 -11.56 13.66 3.47
C PHE A 124 -10.92 14.42 4.65
N ASP A 125 -11.10 13.89 5.85
CA ASP A 125 -10.45 14.35 7.08
C ASP A 125 -9.07 13.70 7.28
N TYR A 126 -8.37 14.08 8.35
CA TYR A 126 -7.04 13.53 8.65
C TYR A 126 -7.05 12.01 8.90
N SER A 127 -8.18 11.42 9.31
CA SER A 127 -8.27 9.97 9.53
C SER A 127 -8.03 9.18 8.24
N TRP A 128 -8.35 9.75 7.08
CA TRP A 128 -8.06 9.11 5.79
C TRP A 128 -6.57 9.01 5.48
N MET A 129 -5.74 9.95 5.95
CA MET A 129 -4.29 9.88 5.79
C MET A 129 -3.73 8.69 6.57
N GLN A 130 -4.21 8.51 7.80
CA GLN A 130 -3.83 7.39 8.66
C GLN A 130 -4.29 6.05 8.05
N ARG A 131 -5.53 5.99 7.54
CA ARG A 131 -6.04 4.80 6.84
C ARG A 131 -5.24 4.48 5.58
N LEU A 132 -4.83 5.48 4.80
CA LEU A 132 -3.95 5.27 3.65
C LEU A 132 -2.60 4.72 4.08
N ALA A 133 -1.98 5.25 5.13
CA ALA A 133 -0.69 4.72 5.63
C ALA A 133 -0.81 3.24 6.01
N GLN A 134 -1.86 2.90 6.76
CA GLN A 134 -2.12 1.52 7.19
C GLN A 134 -2.43 0.59 6.02
N LEU A 135 -3.16 1.07 5.01
CA LEU A 135 -3.42 0.31 3.78
C LEU A 135 -2.12 0.01 3.03
N HIS A 136 -1.17 0.95 2.98
CA HIS A 136 0.14 0.71 2.38
C HIS A 136 1.01 -0.24 3.22
N ILE A 137 0.95 -0.19 4.55
CA ILE A 137 1.64 -1.19 5.39
C ILE A 137 1.06 -2.60 5.14
N TYR A 138 -0.26 -2.72 5.04
CA TYR A 138 -0.89 -3.97 4.63
C TYR A 138 -0.46 -4.40 3.22
N TRP A 139 -0.42 -3.47 2.26
CA TRP A 139 0.03 -3.73 0.89
C TRP A 139 1.49 -4.22 0.84
N ALA A 140 2.35 -3.65 1.69
CA ALA A 140 3.72 -4.06 1.89
C ALA A 140 3.81 -5.51 2.42
N ALA A 141 3.01 -5.82 3.46
CA ALA A 141 2.92 -7.16 4.03
C ALA A 141 2.46 -8.19 2.99
N LEU A 142 1.39 -7.87 2.26
CA LEU A 142 0.82 -8.74 1.24
C LEU A 142 1.83 -8.97 0.10
N GLY A 143 2.50 -7.92 -0.36
CA GLY A 143 3.54 -8.03 -1.39
C GLY A 143 4.69 -8.90 -0.94
N MET A 144 5.17 -8.71 0.29
CA MET A 144 6.25 -9.52 0.85
C MET A 144 5.84 -11.00 0.97
N TYR A 145 4.61 -11.27 1.42
CA TYR A 145 4.07 -12.63 1.44
C TYR A 145 4.06 -13.26 0.05
N VAL A 146 3.53 -12.53 -0.95
CA VAL A 146 3.49 -13.00 -2.34
C VAL A 146 4.89 -13.25 -2.87
N MET A 147 5.84 -12.33 -2.65
CA MET A 147 7.23 -12.47 -3.07
C MET A 147 7.86 -13.73 -2.49
N LEU A 148 7.75 -13.93 -1.16
CA LEU A 148 8.32 -15.09 -0.47
C LEU A 148 7.69 -16.42 -0.93
N ARG A 149 6.41 -16.41 -1.33
CA ARG A 149 5.70 -17.60 -1.82
C ARG A 149 5.93 -17.88 -3.31
N ALA A 150 6.10 -16.83 -4.12
CA ALA A 150 6.18 -16.92 -5.57
C ALA A 150 7.61 -17.22 -6.05
N LEU A 151 8.62 -16.69 -5.36
CA LEU A 151 10.01 -16.85 -5.76
C LEU A 151 10.61 -18.17 -5.25
N PRO A 152 11.49 -18.82 -6.05
CA PRO A 152 12.29 -19.94 -5.59
C PRO A 152 13.43 -19.44 -4.69
N TRP A 153 13.64 -20.10 -3.55
CA TRP A 153 14.73 -19.78 -2.61
C TRP A 153 15.76 -20.91 -2.66
N GLY A 154 16.43 -21.01 -3.81
CA GLY A 154 17.27 -22.15 -4.17
C GLY A 154 16.42 -23.40 -4.48
N THR A 155 16.75 -24.52 -3.85
CA THR A 155 15.99 -25.78 -3.99
C THR A 155 14.71 -25.83 -3.15
N TRP A 156 14.47 -24.83 -2.31
CA TRP A 156 13.40 -24.83 -1.33
C TRP A 156 12.33 -23.78 -1.67
N ARG A 157 11.10 -24.09 -1.27
CA ARG A 157 10.00 -23.12 -1.22
C ARG A 157 9.72 -22.82 0.25
N LEU A 158 9.66 -21.54 0.62
CA LEU A 158 9.30 -21.17 1.99
C LEU A 158 7.91 -21.70 2.34
N SER A 159 7.76 -22.25 3.54
CA SER A 159 6.44 -22.64 4.04
C SER A 159 5.54 -21.41 4.20
N ARG A 160 4.21 -21.61 4.19
CA ARG A 160 3.26 -20.50 4.40
C ARG A 160 3.46 -19.78 5.75
N PRO A 161 3.69 -20.49 6.87
CA PRO A 161 4.01 -19.82 8.13
C PRO A 161 5.31 -19.00 8.05
N ALA A 162 6.36 -19.51 7.41
CA ALA A 162 7.61 -18.76 7.26
C ALA A 162 7.42 -17.50 6.40
N ALA A 163 6.70 -17.61 5.28
CA ALA A 163 6.37 -16.46 4.44
C ALA A 163 5.49 -15.43 5.17
N PHE A 164 4.54 -15.90 5.98
CA PHE A 164 3.67 -15.05 6.79
C PHE A 164 4.47 -14.28 7.86
N LEU A 165 5.38 -14.95 8.57
CA LEU A 165 6.24 -14.32 9.56
C LEU A 165 7.21 -13.32 8.89
N GLY A 166 7.77 -13.65 7.72
CA GLY A 166 8.59 -12.72 6.94
C GLY A 166 7.82 -11.48 6.47
N ALA A 167 6.57 -11.66 6.02
CA ALA A 167 5.67 -10.57 5.67
C ALA A 167 5.36 -9.66 6.86
N LEU A 168 5.11 -10.24 8.03
CA LEU A 168 4.87 -9.49 9.26
C LEU A 168 6.13 -8.74 9.72
N ALA A 169 7.29 -9.39 9.67
CA ALA A 169 8.57 -8.78 10.01
C ALA A 169 8.88 -7.58 9.10
N PHE A 170 8.60 -7.68 7.80
CA PHE A 170 8.75 -6.55 6.89
C PHE A 170 7.76 -5.43 7.19
N ALA A 171 6.48 -5.73 7.32
CA ALA A 171 5.43 -4.74 7.57
C ALA A 171 5.61 -3.97 8.88
N LEU A 172 6.16 -4.63 9.90
CA LEU A 172 6.44 -4.05 11.22
C LEU A 172 7.91 -3.60 11.38
N SER A 173 8.68 -3.59 10.29
CA SER A 173 10.04 -3.06 10.32
C SER A 173 10.05 -1.55 10.50
N ASP A 174 11.17 -1.03 10.99
CA ASP A 174 11.36 0.38 11.30
C ASP A 174 10.93 1.33 10.17
N PRO A 175 11.38 1.19 8.90
CA PRO A 175 11.03 2.14 7.84
C PRO A 175 9.53 2.29 7.57
N LEU A 176 8.71 1.28 7.89
CA LEU A 176 7.26 1.32 7.68
C LEU A 176 6.50 1.72 8.95
N LEU A 177 7.01 1.38 10.13
CA LEU A 177 6.30 1.57 11.39
C LEU A 177 6.67 2.86 12.12
N THR A 178 7.94 3.24 12.18
CA THR A 178 8.37 4.45 12.90
C THR A 178 8.13 5.71 12.09
N HIS A 179 8.13 5.59 10.76
CA HIS A 179 7.88 6.68 9.82
C HIS A 179 6.40 6.83 9.42
N LEU A 180 5.46 6.55 10.31
CA LEU A 180 4.03 6.79 10.09
C LEU A 180 3.70 8.25 9.72
N GLY A 181 4.58 9.18 10.07
CA GLY A 181 4.52 10.59 9.64
C GLY A 181 4.83 10.83 8.16
N ASN A 182 5.36 9.85 7.44
CA ASN A 182 5.86 10.03 6.08
C ASN A 182 5.09 9.09 5.15
N LEU A 183 3.81 9.39 4.91
CA LEU A 183 2.93 8.53 4.09
C LEU A 183 3.48 8.28 2.68
N ASN A 184 4.12 9.27 2.06
CA ASN A 184 4.79 9.10 0.76
C ASN A 184 5.93 8.07 0.82
N LEU A 185 6.76 8.09 1.87
CA LEU A 185 7.82 7.09 2.11
C LEU A 185 7.22 5.69 2.23
N ILE A 186 6.22 5.52 3.10
CA ILE A 186 5.55 4.23 3.33
C ILE A 186 4.92 3.73 2.03
N ALA A 187 4.26 4.62 1.30
CA ALA A 187 3.62 4.29 0.05
C ALA A 187 4.64 3.74 -0.97
N VAL A 188 5.76 4.41 -1.19
CA VAL A 188 6.84 3.92 -2.09
C VAL A 188 7.35 2.55 -1.63
N LEU A 189 7.74 2.42 -0.36
CA LEU A 189 8.32 1.17 0.16
C LEU A 189 7.33 0.00 0.12
N SER A 190 6.03 0.26 0.22
CA SER A 190 5.02 -0.78 0.11
C SER A 190 5.01 -1.51 -1.25
N TRP A 191 5.48 -0.86 -2.30
CA TRP A 191 5.60 -1.45 -3.64
C TRP A 191 6.86 -2.28 -3.84
N MET A 192 7.89 -2.09 -3.01
CA MET A 192 9.19 -2.77 -3.12
C MET A 192 9.06 -4.28 -3.34
N PRO A 193 8.35 -5.06 -2.50
CA PRO A 193 8.29 -6.51 -2.70
C PRO A 193 7.55 -6.90 -3.99
N TRP A 194 6.61 -6.08 -4.48
CA TRP A 194 5.93 -6.33 -5.75
C TRP A 194 6.84 -6.08 -6.95
N VAL A 195 7.62 -4.98 -6.91
CA VAL A 195 8.62 -4.64 -7.93
C VAL A 195 9.69 -5.73 -8.00
N LEU A 196 10.25 -6.13 -6.86
CA LEU A 196 11.28 -7.18 -6.80
C LEU A 196 10.75 -8.55 -7.23
N ALA A 197 9.56 -8.95 -6.78
CA ALA A 197 8.96 -10.22 -7.19
C ALA A 197 8.79 -10.31 -8.72
N THR A 198 8.28 -9.25 -9.33
CA THR A 198 8.06 -9.20 -10.78
C THR A 198 9.36 -9.07 -11.56
N TYR A 199 10.34 -8.33 -11.04
CA TYR A 199 11.67 -8.18 -11.63
C TYR A 199 12.42 -9.51 -11.65
N ILE A 200 12.53 -10.19 -10.50
CA ILE A 200 13.20 -11.50 -10.40
C ILE A 200 12.50 -12.51 -11.31
N THR A 201 11.17 -12.52 -11.34
CA THR A 201 10.41 -13.37 -12.26
C THR A 201 10.70 -13.05 -13.73
N ALA A 202 10.92 -11.77 -14.07
CA ALA A 202 11.27 -11.36 -15.42
C ALA A 202 12.64 -11.89 -15.85
N LEU A 203 13.62 -11.85 -14.94
CA LEU A 203 14.96 -12.39 -15.16
C LEU A 203 14.94 -13.92 -15.32
N ASP A 204 14.32 -14.62 -14.38
CA ASP A 204 14.24 -16.09 -14.37
C ASP A 204 13.55 -16.63 -15.62
N ARG A 205 12.43 -16.00 -16.02
CA ARG A 205 11.63 -16.43 -17.17
C ARG A 205 12.05 -15.79 -18.48
N ARG A 206 13.02 -14.87 -18.46
CA ARG A 206 13.46 -14.07 -19.62
C ARG A 206 12.28 -13.44 -20.37
N SER A 207 11.38 -12.77 -19.64
CA SER A 207 10.07 -12.36 -20.15
C SER A 207 9.86 -10.85 -20.16
N LEU A 208 9.65 -10.29 -21.35
CA LEU A 208 9.32 -8.86 -21.51
C LEU A 208 8.01 -8.46 -20.83
N ARG A 209 7.04 -9.37 -20.71
CA ARG A 209 5.77 -9.09 -20.03
C ARG A 209 5.99 -8.80 -18.55
N TRP A 210 6.82 -9.60 -17.88
CA TRP A 210 7.16 -9.41 -16.47
C TRP A 210 8.08 -8.20 -16.27
N CYS A 211 8.97 -7.93 -17.22
CA CYS A 211 9.78 -6.70 -17.23
C CYS A 211 8.88 -5.45 -17.30
N ALA A 212 7.93 -5.42 -18.23
CA ALA A 212 6.97 -4.32 -18.36
C ALA A 212 6.10 -4.16 -17.11
N LEU A 213 5.67 -5.26 -16.48
CA LEU A 213 4.92 -5.20 -15.23
C LEU A 213 5.77 -4.64 -14.08
N SER A 214 7.03 -5.07 -13.96
CA SER A 214 7.95 -4.55 -12.93
C SER A 214 8.20 -3.05 -13.12
N ALA A 215 8.46 -2.61 -14.35
CA ALA A 215 8.63 -1.20 -14.69
C ALA A 215 7.36 -0.38 -14.39
N LEU A 216 6.17 -0.91 -14.69
CA LEU A 216 4.90 -0.28 -14.37
C LEU A 216 4.71 -0.12 -12.85
N LEU A 217 4.95 -1.18 -12.07
CA LEU A 217 4.84 -1.14 -10.61
C LEU A 217 5.85 -0.16 -10.01
N PHE A 218 7.07 -0.11 -10.53
CA PHE A 218 8.09 0.83 -10.11
C PHE A 218 7.72 2.28 -10.44
N ALA A 219 7.15 2.53 -11.62
CA ALA A 219 6.64 3.84 -11.99
C ALA A 219 5.49 4.29 -11.08
N VAL A 220 4.55 3.39 -10.80
CA VAL A 220 3.44 3.65 -9.85
C VAL A 220 3.97 3.96 -8.45
N ALA A 221 4.97 3.22 -7.97
CA ALA A 221 5.63 3.49 -6.70
C ALA A 221 6.23 4.90 -6.68
N ASN A 222 6.99 5.27 -7.72
CA ASN A 222 7.67 6.57 -7.80
C ASN A 222 6.68 7.75 -7.76
N TYR A 223 5.48 7.60 -8.32
CA TYR A 223 4.45 8.64 -8.26
C TYR A 223 3.97 8.95 -6.84
N ALA A 224 4.18 8.08 -5.85
CA ALA A 224 3.84 8.37 -4.46
C ALA A 224 4.70 9.49 -3.84
N GLY A 225 5.80 9.86 -4.48
CA GLY A 225 6.53 11.09 -4.18
C GLY A 225 7.54 10.98 -3.04
N HIS A 226 8.35 9.91 -3.03
CA HIS A 226 9.51 9.81 -2.13
C HIS A 226 10.75 9.34 -2.91
N ALA A 227 11.52 10.29 -3.43
CA ALA A 227 12.62 10.03 -4.35
C ALA A 227 13.71 9.12 -3.74
N GLN A 228 14.06 9.33 -2.47
CA GLN A 228 15.06 8.53 -1.77
C GLN A 228 14.66 7.05 -1.69
N SER A 229 13.39 6.76 -1.35
CA SER A 229 12.91 5.37 -1.30
C SER A 229 12.83 4.74 -2.68
N SER A 230 12.46 5.53 -3.69
CA SER A 230 12.40 5.05 -5.08
C SER A 230 13.80 4.69 -5.59
N TYR A 231 14.80 5.48 -5.22
CA TYR A 231 16.20 5.19 -5.49
C TYR A 231 16.66 3.89 -4.82
N TYR A 232 16.30 3.66 -3.55
CA TYR A 232 16.63 2.41 -2.86
C TYR A 232 16.00 1.17 -3.53
N ILE A 233 14.75 1.27 -3.99
CA ILE A 233 14.13 0.18 -4.76
C ILE A 233 14.85 -0.04 -6.09
N GLY A 234 15.24 1.03 -6.78
CA GLY A 234 15.93 0.94 -8.08
C GLY A 234 17.35 0.38 -8.02
N LEU A 235 18.03 0.48 -6.86
CA LEU A 235 19.37 -0.07 -6.66
C LEU A 235 19.39 -1.55 -6.23
N ALA A 236 18.28 -2.04 -5.64
CA ALA A 236 18.16 -3.40 -5.11
C ALA A 236 18.04 -4.45 -6.22
#